data_AF-A0A2D6ME49-F1
#
_entry.id   AF-A0A2D6ME49-F1
#
_cell.length_a   1.000
_cell.length_b   1.000
_cell.length_c   1.000
_cell.angle_alpha   90.00
_cell.angle_beta   90.00
_cell.angle_gamma   90.00
#
_symmetry.space_group_name_H-M   'P 1'
#
loop_
_entity.id
_entity.type
_entity.pdbx_description
1 polymer ?
#
loop_
_entity_poly.entity_id
_entity_poly.type
_entity_poly.pdbx_seq_one_letter_code
_entity_poly.pdbx_strand_id
1 'polypeptide(L)'
;MTNRQKWIEHNSKLYGDKIKSLKEIANRQIEKSGSSDQFTSDMLLALISGRRITDKMVACIDGIIERDNPKYKAERYKWLESVVPKINLVIDAVEKTSWTSGYKRNTTSFLKDISKQAKGRMSLSTKQMEAVNKVYKKIIKNIEKSS
;
A
#
# COMPACT_ATOMS: atom_id res chain seq x y z
N MET A 1 -23.99 17.50 -30.97
CA MET A 1 -23.35 16.99 -29.75
C MET A 1 -21.90 17.43 -29.69
N THR A 2 -21.46 18.09 -28.60
CA THR A 2 -20.07 18.54 -28.44
C THR A 2 -19.12 17.35 -28.30
N ASN A 3 -17.84 17.52 -28.64
CA ASN A 3 -16.84 16.44 -28.50
C ASN A 3 -16.77 15.93 -27.05
N ARG A 4 -16.89 16.82 -26.07
CA ARG A 4 -16.94 16.47 -24.65
C ARG A 4 -18.12 15.54 -24.31
N GLN A 5 -19.31 15.85 -24.81
CA GLN A 5 -20.52 15.09 -24.50
C GLN A 5 -20.50 13.69 -25.13
N LYS A 6 -19.91 13.55 -26.33
CA LYS A 6 -19.63 12.24 -26.93
C LYS A 6 -18.78 11.35 -26.02
N TRP A 7 -17.72 11.90 -25.42
CA TRP A 7 -16.85 11.15 -24.52
C TRP A 7 -17.49 10.83 -23.17
N ILE A 8 -18.35 11.71 -22.65
CA ILE A 8 -19.14 11.42 -21.44
C ILE A 8 -20.02 10.20 -21.67
N GLU A 9 -20.77 10.17 -22.77
CA GLU A 9 -21.65 9.05 -23.12
C GLU A 9 -20.87 7.77 -23.40
N HIS A 10 -19.78 7.88 -24.16
CA HIS A 10 -18.89 6.75 -24.42
C HIS A 10 -18.33 6.15 -23.13
N ASN A 11 -17.79 6.98 -22.23
CA ASN A 11 -17.22 6.53 -20.95
C ASN A 11 -18.31 5.95 -20.04
N SER A 12 -19.49 6.57 -19.98
CA SER A 12 -20.60 6.05 -19.19
C SER A 12 -21.06 4.67 -19.66
N LYS A 13 -21.06 4.43 -20.99
CA LYS A 13 -21.43 3.14 -21.57
C LYS A 13 -20.36 2.07 -21.37
N LEU A 14 -19.08 2.43 -21.57
CA LEU A 14 -17.98 1.46 -21.53
C LEU A 14 -17.47 1.18 -20.11
N TYR A 15 -17.52 2.17 -19.23
CA TYR A 15 -16.93 2.11 -17.88
C TYR A 15 -17.97 2.36 -16.76
N GLY A 16 -19.27 2.22 -17.05
CA GLY A 16 -20.36 2.46 -16.10
C GLY A 16 -20.17 1.74 -14.77
N ASP A 17 -19.81 0.46 -14.81
CA ASP A 17 -19.56 -0.34 -13.60
C ASP A 17 -18.36 0.21 -12.80
N LYS A 18 -17.28 0.58 -13.48
CA LYS A 18 -16.09 1.17 -12.83
C LYS A 18 -16.40 2.51 -12.18
N ILE A 19 -17.22 3.34 -12.84
CA ILE A 19 -17.71 4.62 -12.28
C ILE A 19 -18.50 4.35 -11.00
N LYS A 20 -19.40 3.36 -11.01
CA LYS A 20 -20.19 2.98 -9.82
C LYS A 20 -19.27 2.54 -8.68
N SER A 21 -18.34 1.61 -8.94
CA SER A 21 -17.39 1.13 -7.94
C SER A 21 -16.53 2.25 -7.37
N LEU A 22 -15.99 3.15 -8.20
CA LEU A 22 -15.17 4.27 -7.71
C LEU A 22 -15.97 5.26 -6.86
N LYS A 23 -17.23 5.53 -7.20
CA LYS A 23 -18.13 6.35 -6.36
C LYS A 23 -18.33 5.72 -4.98
N GLU A 24 -18.62 4.43 -4.94
CA GLU A 24 -18.81 3.71 -3.68
C GLU A 24 -17.52 3.69 -2.84
N ILE A 25 -16.36 3.49 -3.47
CA ILE A 25 -15.05 3.54 -2.81
C ILE A 25 -14.78 4.93 -2.24
N ALA A 26 -14.99 5.99 -3.03
CA ALA A 26 -14.77 7.36 -2.59
C ALA A 26 -15.68 7.73 -1.41
N ASN A 27 -16.96 7.33 -1.45
CA ASN A 27 -17.90 7.55 -0.35
C ASN A 27 -17.45 6.84 0.93
N ARG A 28 -17.07 5.56 0.86
CA ARG A 28 -16.52 4.82 2.01
C ARG A 28 -15.27 5.47 2.58
N GLN A 29 -14.40 6.03 1.73
CA GLN A 29 -13.21 6.75 2.19
C GLN A 29 -13.60 8.03 2.93
N ILE A 30 -14.54 8.82 2.39
CA ILE A 30 -15.04 10.04 3.03
C ILE A 30 -15.66 9.72 4.39
N GLU A 31 -16.49 8.69 4.49
CA GLU A 31 -17.10 8.24 5.75
C GLU A 31 -16.05 7.86 6.80
N LYS A 32 -14.96 7.21 6.37
CA LYS A 32 -13.91 6.72 7.27
C LYS A 32 -12.90 7.78 7.69
N SER A 33 -12.49 8.66 6.77
CA SER A 33 -11.37 9.59 6.97
C SER A 33 -11.72 11.07 6.79
N GLY A 34 -12.97 11.41 6.48
CA GLY A 34 -13.41 12.79 6.21
C GLY A 34 -13.06 13.28 4.79
N SER A 35 -12.27 12.53 4.03
CA SER A 35 -11.93 12.80 2.64
C SER A 35 -11.68 11.50 1.87
N SER A 36 -11.87 11.57 0.55
CA SER A 36 -11.47 10.52 -0.37
C SER A 36 -10.00 10.67 -0.77
N ASP A 37 -9.38 9.56 -1.15
CA ASP A 37 -8.05 9.56 -1.75
C ASP A 37 -8.06 10.39 -3.04
N GLN A 38 -7.13 11.35 -3.14
CA GLN A 38 -7.09 12.30 -4.26
C GLN A 38 -7.02 11.58 -5.61
N PHE A 39 -6.19 10.54 -5.71
CA PHE A 39 -6.02 9.80 -6.95
C PHE A 39 -7.30 9.05 -7.36
N THR A 40 -8.01 8.48 -6.38
CA THR A 40 -9.33 7.86 -6.60
C THR A 40 -10.34 8.88 -7.14
N SER A 41 -10.38 10.07 -6.55
CA SER A 41 -11.24 11.18 -7.00
C SER A 41 -10.89 11.65 -8.41
N ASP A 42 -9.60 11.79 -8.72
CA ASP A 42 -9.12 12.22 -10.04
C ASP A 42 -9.49 11.21 -11.13
N MET A 43 -9.38 9.90 -10.85
CA MET A 43 -9.76 8.85 -11.79
C MET A 43 -11.28 8.82 -12.02
N LEU A 44 -12.07 9.00 -10.96
CA LEU A 44 -13.52 9.15 -11.10
C LEU A 44 -13.89 10.38 -11.93
N LEU A 45 -13.25 11.53 -11.65
CA LEU A 45 -13.46 12.77 -12.39
C LEU A 45 -13.10 12.62 -13.87
N ALA A 46 -11.99 11.93 -14.18
CA ALA A 46 -11.59 11.66 -15.55
C ALA A 46 -12.67 10.88 -16.33
N LEU A 47 -13.29 9.88 -15.72
CA LEU A 47 -14.35 9.09 -16.34
C LEU A 47 -15.59 9.94 -16.63
N ILE A 48 -16.03 10.77 -15.68
CA ILE A 48 -17.30 11.52 -15.79
C ILE A 48 -17.17 12.84 -16.56
N SER A 49 -15.97 13.41 -16.67
CA SER A 49 -15.77 14.75 -17.26
C SER A 49 -15.70 14.78 -18.80
N GLY A 50 -15.68 13.60 -19.44
CA GLY A 50 -15.55 13.46 -20.90
C GLY A 50 -14.11 13.43 -21.39
N ARG A 51 -13.15 13.04 -20.55
CA ARG A 51 -11.76 12.81 -20.95
C ARG A 51 -11.65 11.46 -21.66
N ARG A 52 -10.83 11.40 -22.73
CA ARG A 52 -10.42 10.11 -23.32
C ARG A 52 -9.55 9.35 -22.33
N ILE A 53 -10.01 8.15 -21.96
CA ILE A 53 -9.32 7.27 -21.01
C ILE A 53 -8.28 6.44 -21.75
N THR A 54 -7.08 6.34 -21.19
CA THR A 54 -6.00 5.50 -21.74
C THR A 54 -5.98 4.15 -21.04
N ASP A 55 -5.38 3.14 -21.68
CA ASP A 55 -5.27 1.79 -21.09
C ASP A 55 -4.53 1.81 -19.75
N LYS A 56 -3.54 2.70 -19.59
CA LYS A 56 -2.86 2.91 -18.31
C LYS A 56 -3.81 3.42 -17.22
N MET A 57 -4.71 4.34 -17.56
CA MET A 57 -5.72 4.83 -16.62
C MET A 57 -6.73 3.73 -16.28
N VAL A 58 -7.15 2.91 -17.25
CA VAL A 58 -8.01 1.75 -17.01
C VAL A 58 -7.35 0.79 -16.03
N ALA A 59 -6.08 0.41 -16.27
CA ALA A 59 -5.33 -0.45 -15.35
C ALA A 59 -5.19 0.14 -13.94
N CYS A 60 -5.00 1.47 -13.82
CA CYS A 60 -4.98 2.15 -12.53
C CYS A 60 -6.33 2.07 -11.81
N ILE A 61 -7.43 2.29 -12.53
CA ILE A 61 -8.80 2.19 -12.00
C ILE A 61 -9.07 0.76 -11.51
N ASP A 62 -8.72 -0.24 -12.32
CA ASP A 62 -8.89 -1.64 -11.97
C ASP A 62 -8.08 -2.00 -10.73
N GLY A 63 -6.87 -1.48 -10.62
CA GLY A 63 -6.07 -1.63 -9.40
C GLY A 63 -6.69 -0.97 -8.16
N ILE A 64 -7.40 0.16 -8.29
CA ILE A 64 -8.12 0.77 -7.17
C ILE A 64 -9.26 -0.15 -6.72
N ILE A 65 -10.07 -0.63 -7.67
CA ILE A 65 -11.22 -1.50 -7.40
C ILE A 65 -10.76 -2.82 -6.78
N GLU A 66 -9.71 -3.44 -7.32
CA GLU A 66 -9.17 -4.70 -6.82
C GLU A 66 -8.63 -4.56 -5.40
N ARG A 67 -7.94 -3.45 -5.08
CA ARG A 67 -7.48 -3.20 -3.70
C ARG A 67 -8.62 -3.01 -2.70
N ASP A 68 -9.79 -2.60 -3.17
CA ASP A 68 -10.96 -2.47 -2.33
C ASP A 68 -11.73 -3.79 -2.13
N ASN A 69 -11.50 -4.78 -3.00
CA ASN A 69 -12.13 -6.10 -2.95
C ASN A 69 -11.91 -6.80 -1.60
N PRO A 70 -12.97 -7.31 -0.93
CA PRO A 70 -12.86 -8.02 0.34
C PRO A 70 -11.92 -9.23 0.30
N LYS A 71 -11.93 -10.01 -0.80
CA LYS A 71 -11.06 -11.19 -0.97
C LYS A 71 -9.59 -10.77 -1.03
N TYR A 72 -9.28 -9.77 -1.85
CA TYR A 72 -7.93 -9.21 -1.95
C TYR A 72 -7.45 -8.71 -0.58
N LYS A 73 -8.28 -7.92 0.12
CA LYS A 73 -7.96 -7.43 1.48
C LYS A 73 -7.67 -8.58 2.44
N ALA A 74 -8.49 -9.63 2.46
CA ALA A 74 -8.28 -10.79 3.32
C ALA A 74 -6.93 -11.48 3.07
N GLU A 75 -6.53 -11.64 1.81
CA GLU A 75 -5.21 -12.17 1.46
C GLU A 75 -4.08 -11.25 1.93
N ARG A 76 -4.25 -9.93 1.80
CA ARG A 76 -3.28 -8.94 2.32
C ARG A 76 -3.19 -8.97 3.85
N TYR A 77 -4.28 -9.20 4.56
CA TYR A 77 -4.29 -9.39 6.01
C TYR A 77 -3.52 -10.63 6.43
N LYS A 78 -3.74 -11.78 5.77
CA LYS A 78 -2.96 -13.01 6.03
C LYS A 78 -1.47 -12.79 5.80
N TRP A 79 -1.12 -12.07 4.72
CA TRP A 79 0.27 -11.68 4.48
C TRP A 79 0.82 -10.84 5.63
N LEU A 80 0.07 -9.84 6.11
CA LEU A 80 0.46 -8.96 7.20
C LEU A 80 0.71 -9.73 8.50
N GLU A 81 -0.20 -10.64 8.85
CA GLU A 81 -0.09 -11.53 10.02
C GLU A 81 1.16 -12.41 9.95
N SER A 82 1.61 -12.79 8.74
CA SER A 82 2.83 -13.57 8.58
C SER A 82 4.13 -12.75 8.65
N VAL A 83 4.08 -11.45 8.33
CA VAL A 83 5.27 -10.59 8.14
C VAL A 83 5.54 -9.69 9.33
N VAL A 84 4.52 -9.04 9.91
CA VAL A 84 4.70 -8.10 11.02
C VAL A 84 5.34 -8.76 12.25
N PRO A 85 4.94 -9.98 12.67
CA PRO A 85 5.60 -10.66 13.78
C PRO A 85 7.09 -10.90 13.51
N LYS A 86 7.46 -11.26 12.28
CA LYS A 86 8.87 -11.46 11.91
C LYS A 86 9.67 -10.17 12.02
N ILE A 87 9.12 -9.03 11.59
CA ILE A 87 9.79 -7.73 11.76
C ILE A 87 9.96 -7.40 13.25
N ASN A 88 8.95 -7.67 14.07
CA ASN A 88 9.03 -7.45 15.51
C ASN A 88 10.12 -8.32 16.16
N LEU A 89 10.23 -9.60 15.76
CA LEU A 89 11.33 -10.47 16.23
C LEU A 89 12.71 -9.91 15.86
N VAL A 90 12.86 -9.30 14.67
CA VAL A 90 14.11 -8.65 14.28
C VAL A 90 14.37 -7.41 15.15
N ILE A 91 13.34 -6.63 15.48
CA ILE A 91 13.44 -5.50 16.41
C ILE A 91 13.93 -5.98 17.78
N ASP A 92 13.31 -7.03 18.34
CA ASP A 92 13.69 -7.57 19.65
C ASP A 92 15.12 -8.13 19.63
N ALA A 93 15.56 -8.70 18.50
CA ALA A 93 16.91 -9.20 18.32
C ALA A 93 17.97 -8.09 18.28
N VAL A 94 17.62 -6.85 17.92
CA VAL A 94 18.56 -5.70 17.98
C VAL A 94 19.03 -5.48 19.42
N GLU A 95 18.17 -5.67 20.42
CA GLU A 95 18.53 -5.44 21.83
C GLU A 95 19.64 -6.39 22.31
N LYS A 96 19.69 -7.60 21.75
CA LYS A 96 20.67 -8.64 22.08
C LYS A 96 22.06 -8.40 21.46
N THR A 97 22.20 -7.40 20.59
CA THR A 97 23.49 -7.08 19.95
C THR A 97 24.44 -6.36 20.91
N SER A 98 25.74 -6.45 20.65
CA SER A 98 26.78 -5.67 21.34
C SER A 98 26.98 -4.27 20.74
N TRP A 99 26.10 -3.86 19.82
CA TRP A 99 26.18 -2.55 19.15
C TRP A 99 26.02 -1.39 20.12
N THR A 100 26.57 -0.24 19.74
CA THR A 100 26.40 1.01 20.48
C THR A 100 24.92 1.38 20.59
N SER A 101 24.56 2.04 21.69
CA SER A 101 23.18 2.47 21.95
C SER A 101 22.60 3.32 20.81
N GLY A 102 23.40 4.21 20.22
CA GLY A 102 23.01 5.00 19.06
C GLY A 102 22.69 4.14 17.83
N TYR A 103 23.52 3.14 17.53
CA TYR A 103 23.29 2.27 16.38
C TYR A 103 22.05 1.37 16.57
N LYS A 104 21.83 0.85 17.79
CA LYS A 104 20.61 0.13 18.14
C LYS A 104 19.37 1.00 17.93
N ARG A 105 19.36 2.22 18.48
CA ARG A 105 18.24 3.16 18.37
C ARG A 105 17.85 3.43 16.92
N ASN A 106 18.85 3.74 16.08
CA ASN A 106 18.62 4.05 14.66
C ASN A 106 18.08 2.83 13.89
N THR A 107 18.65 1.65 14.14
CA THR A 107 18.20 0.40 13.52
C THR A 107 16.77 0.04 13.92
N THR A 108 16.46 0.15 15.21
CA THR A 108 15.10 -0.08 15.74
C THR A 108 14.10 0.91 15.16
N SER A 109 14.46 2.19 15.02
CA SER A 109 13.61 3.21 14.39
C SER A 109 13.28 2.82 12.93
N PHE A 110 14.31 2.48 12.15
CA PHE A 110 14.13 2.02 10.77
C PHE A 110 13.18 0.82 10.67
N LEU A 111 13.38 -0.21 11.51
CA LEU A 111 12.53 -1.41 11.48
C LEU A 111 11.08 -1.10 11.91
N LYS A 112 10.89 -0.19 12.88
CA LYS A 112 9.56 0.29 13.28
C LYS A 112 8.85 1.03 12.14
N ASP A 113 9.57 1.84 11.36
CA ASP A 113 9.02 2.51 10.19
C ASP A 113 8.59 1.51 9.11
N ILE A 114 9.39 0.46 8.87
CA ILE A 114 9.01 -0.64 7.96
C ILE A 114 7.75 -1.37 8.48
N SER A 115 7.67 -1.67 9.78
CA SER A 115 6.49 -2.28 10.39
C SER A 115 5.25 -1.40 10.25
N LYS A 116 5.39 -0.09 10.47
CA LYS A 116 4.31 0.90 10.27
C LYS A 116 3.85 0.93 8.82
N GLN A 117 4.76 0.90 7.86
CA GLN A 117 4.42 0.85 6.45
C GLN A 117 3.69 -0.44 6.09
N ALA A 118 4.16 -1.59 6.58
CA ALA A 118 3.48 -2.86 6.38
C ALA A 118 2.04 -2.80 6.89
N LYS A 119 1.81 -2.30 8.12
CA LYS A 119 0.46 -2.15 8.69
C LYS A 119 -0.43 -1.19 7.91
N GLY A 120 0.12 -0.06 7.46
CA GLY A 120 -0.65 0.97 6.76
C GLY A 120 -1.02 0.58 5.32
N ARG A 121 -0.08 -0.02 4.57
CA ARG A 121 -0.27 -0.37 3.15
C ARG A 121 -0.60 -1.84 2.92
N MET A 122 -0.57 -2.66 3.98
CA MET A 122 -0.64 -4.12 3.93
C MET A 122 0.33 -4.73 2.90
N SER A 123 1.48 -4.09 2.68
CA SER A 123 2.49 -4.46 1.69
C SER A 123 3.85 -3.83 2.00
N LEU A 124 4.90 -4.44 1.47
CA LEU A 124 6.25 -3.91 1.44
C LEU A 124 6.84 -4.13 0.05
N SER A 125 7.74 -3.24 -0.36
CA SER A 125 8.52 -3.46 -1.59
C SER A 125 9.60 -4.52 -1.37
N THR A 126 10.06 -5.16 -2.45
CA THR A 126 11.15 -6.13 -2.42
C THR A 126 12.40 -5.57 -1.73
N LYS A 127 12.77 -4.32 -2.04
CA LYS A 127 13.91 -3.63 -1.43
C LYS A 127 13.77 -3.48 0.09
N GLN A 128 12.56 -3.22 0.58
CA GLN A 128 12.30 -3.12 2.02
C GLN A 128 12.43 -4.48 2.71
N MET A 129 11.90 -5.54 2.10
CA MET A 129 12.06 -6.90 2.61
C MET A 129 13.53 -7.32 2.65
N GLU A 130 14.28 -7.04 1.57
CA GLU A 130 15.72 -7.28 1.51
C GLU A 130 16.49 -6.50 2.56
N ALA A 131 16.11 -5.25 2.82
CA ALA A 131 16.76 -4.43 3.85
C ALA A 131 16.57 -5.04 5.25
N VAL A 132 15.35 -5.48 5.59
CA VAL A 132 15.09 -6.18 6.87
C VAL A 132 15.92 -7.46 6.96
N ASN A 133 15.97 -8.27 5.88
CA ASN A 133 16.78 -9.49 5.86
C ASN A 133 18.28 -9.21 6.01
N LYS A 134 18.79 -8.14 5.41
CA LYS A 134 20.19 -7.71 5.57
C LYS A 134 20.48 -7.29 7.01
N VAL A 135 19.57 -6.55 7.66
CA VAL A 135 19.68 -6.19 9.08
C VAL A 135 19.70 -7.44 9.95
N TYR A 136 18.78 -8.38 9.74
CA TYR A 136 18.76 -9.65 10.46
C TYR A 136 20.08 -10.43 10.33
N LYS A 137 20.62 -10.57 9.12
CA LYS A 137 21.93 -11.23 8.90
C LYS A 137 23.06 -10.52 9.64
N LYS A 138 23.03 -9.19 9.77
CA LYS A 138 24.03 -8.42 10.53
C LYS A 138 23.88 -8.66 12.04
N ILE A 139 22.65 -8.75 12.55
CA ILE A 139 22.37 -9.04 13.96
C ILE A 139 22.96 -10.40 14.33
N ILE A 140 22.66 -11.45 13.56
CA ILE A 140 23.17 -12.81 13.82
C ILE A 140 24.70 -12.81 13.86
N LYS A 141 25.36 -12.24 12.85
CA LYS A 141 26.84 -12.13 12.82
C LYS A 141 27.42 -11.34 13.99
N ASN A 142 26.69 -10.37 14.54
CA ASN A 142 27.15 -9.62 15.69
C ASN A 142 27.02 -10.45 16.98
N ILE A 143 25.90 -11.15 17.15
CA ILE A 143 25.66 -12.02 18.31
C ILE A 143 26.69 -13.16 18.33
N GLU A 144 26.92 -13.82 17.20
CA GLU A 144 27.92 -14.90 17.06
C GLU A 144 29.34 -14.44 17.40
N LYS A 145 29.71 -13.20 17.06
CA LYS A 145 31.03 -12.63 17.40
C LYS A 145 31.15 -12.18 18.85
N SER A 146 30.02 -12.00 19.53
CA SER A 146 29.96 -11.53 20.92
C SER A 146 29.73 -12.67 21.90
N SER A 147 29.53 -13.90 21.39
CA SER A 147 29.42 -15.15 22.15
C SER A 147 30.77 -15.85 22.16
#